data_AF-A0A0A9YM61-F1
#
_entry.id   AF-A0A0A9YM61-F1
#
_cell.length_a   1.000
_cell.length_b   1.000
_cell.length_c   1.000
_cell.angle_alpha   90.00
_cell.angle_beta   90.00
_cell.angle_gamma   90.00
#
_symmetry.space_group_name_H-M   'P 1'
#
loop_
_entity.id
_entity.type
_entity.pdbx_description
1 polymer ?
#
loop_
_entity_poly.entity_id
_entity_poly.type
_entity_poly.pdbx_seq_one_letter_code
_entity_poly.pdbx_strand_id
1 'polypeptide(L)'
;MGGKSALMRMVGLFVLLAQIGCYVPARRALLPLFTAIHCRMGATDAILEGRSTFLHEMHETSRILRAPHLSSALVLMDELGRGTSSFDGAAVAAATLNDLIKQQATFLFVTHFNYICESYVTGRNHFTNSPSLSSAKETMV
;
A
#
# COMPACT_ATOMS: atom_id res chain seq x y z
N MET A 1 14.15 -5.50 -11.38
CA MET A 1 13.61 -6.57 -10.52
C MET A 1 14.42 -6.60 -9.24
N GLY A 2 13.84 -6.20 -8.10
CA GLY A 2 14.57 -6.06 -6.82
C GLY A 2 13.87 -6.73 -5.63
N GLY A 3 12.95 -7.66 -5.90
CA GLY A 3 12.22 -8.38 -4.85
C GLY A 3 11.08 -7.62 -4.16
N LYS A 4 10.84 -6.34 -4.45
CA LYS A 4 9.79 -5.52 -3.79
C LYS A 4 8.39 -6.16 -3.81
N SER A 5 7.88 -6.54 -4.99
CA SER A 5 6.59 -7.22 -5.09
C SER A 5 6.60 -8.61 -4.44
N ALA A 6 7.74 -9.32 -4.46
CA ALA A 6 7.88 -10.62 -3.80
C ALA A 6 7.81 -10.49 -2.28
N LEU A 7 8.49 -9.50 -1.70
CA LEU A 7 8.42 -9.17 -0.28
C LEU A 7 7.00 -8.80 0.12
N MET A 8 6.33 -7.96 -0.67
CA MET A 8 4.97 -7.54 -0.36
C MET A 8 4.00 -8.73 -0.35
N ARG A 9 4.10 -9.64 -1.32
CA ARG A 9 3.31 -10.89 -1.33
C ARG A 9 3.64 -11.78 -0.15
N MET A 10 4.93 -11.87 0.21
CA MET A 10 5.38 -12.66 1.36
C MET A 10 4.73 -12.17 2.65
N VAL A 11 4.71 -10.85 2.89
CA VAL A 11 4.06 -10.27 4.08
C VAL A 11 2.57 -10.61 4.12
N GLY A 12 1.85 -10.41 3.01
CA GLY A 12 0.43 -10.76 2.92
C GLY A 12 0.16 -12.25 3.16
N LEU A 13 0.98 -13.12 2.57
CA LEU A 13 0.89 -14.58 2.78
C LEU A 13 1.18 -14.98 4.22
N PHE A 14 2.15 -14.35 4.89
CA PHE A 14 2.47 -14.66 6.29
C PHE A 14 1.30 -14.30 7.20
N VAL A 15 0.66 -13.16 6.97
CA VAL A 15 -0.55 -12.78 7.71
C VAL A 15 -1.67 -13.79 7.50
N LEU A 16 -1.93 -14.17 6.24
CA LEU A 16 -2.97 -15.15 5.93
C LEU A 16 -2.69 -16.50 6.62
N LEU A 17 -1.47 -17.04 6.46
CA LEU A 17 -1.05 -18.31 7.06
C LEU A 17 -1.20 -18.29 8.58
N ALA A 18 -0.73 -17.23 9.24
CA ALA A 18 -0.84 -17.10 10.68
C ALA A 18 -2.30 -17.06 11.15
N GLN A 19 -3.18 -16.33 10.45
CA GLN A 19 -4.60 -16.20 10.81
C GLN A 19 -5.44 -17.45 10.54
N ILE A 20 -5.03 -18.33 9.62
CA ILE A 20 -5.64 -19.66 9.45
C ILE A 20 -5.04 -20.73 10.39
N GLY A 21 -4.11 -20.35 11.26
CA GLY A 21 -3.47 -21.24 12.24
C GLY A 21 -2.29 -22.05 11.71
N CYS A 22 -1.72 -21.68 10.56
CA CYS A 22 -0.52 -22.30 10.01
C CYS A 22 0.76 -21.65 10.55
N TYR A 23 1.85 -22.44 10.59
CA TYR A 23 3.18 -21.89 10.77
C TYR A 23 3.57 -20.99 9.59
N VAL A 24 4.25 -19.89 9.90
CA VAL A 24 4.86 -19.00 8.89
C VAL A 24 6.35 -19.31 8.76
N PRO A 25 6.94 -19.26 7.56
CA PRO A 25 8.36 -19.53 7.35
C PRO A 25 9.22 -18.34 7.79
N ALA A 26 9.32 -18.14 9.11
CA ALA A 26 10.12 -17.12 9.76
C ALA A 26 10.74 -17.66 11.05
N ARG A 27 11.91 -17.14 11.45
CA ARG A 27 12.54 -17.48 12.74
C ARG A 27 11.67 -17.06 13.94
N ARG A 28 10.97 -15.92 13.81
CA ARG A 28 9.99 -15.40 14.77
C ARG A 28 9.06 -14.44 14.02
N ALA A 29 7.76 -14.49 14.31
CA ALA A 29 6.78 -13.56 13.77
C ALA A 29 5.81 -13.12 14.88
N LEU A 30 5.56 -11.81 14.96
CA LEU A 30 4.50 -11.22 15.78
C LEU A 30 3.63 -10.40 14.83
N LEU A 31 2.43 -10.87 14.56
CA LEU A 31 1.53 -10.29 13.57
C LEU A 31 0.25 -9.81 14.27
N PRO A 32 -0.25 -8.60 13.97
CA PRO A 32 -1.58 -8.17 14.39
C PRO A 32 -2.67 -9.07 13.81
N LEU A 33 -3.84 -9.05 14.42
CA LEU A 33 -5.04 -9.63 13.83
C LEU A 33 -5.66 -8.62 12.87
N PHE A 34 -5.51 -8.88 11.58
CA PHE A 34 -6.09 -8.05 10.54
C PHE A 34 -7.49 -8.52 10.18
N THR A 35 -8.42 -7.56 10.02
CA THR A 35 -9.80 -7.84 9.61
C THR A 35 -9.90 -8.15 8.12
N ALA A 36 -9.00 -7.58 7.33
CA ALA A 36 -8.89 -7.80 5.90
C ALA A 36 -7.44 -7.60 5.41
N ILE A 37 -7.12 -8.24 4.29
CA ILE A 37 -5.91 -7.94 3.51
C ILE A 37 -6.38 -7.38 2.17
N HIS A 38 -6.13 -6.09 1.94
CA HIS A 38 -6.38 -5.43 0.68
C HIS A 38 -5.09 -5.40 -0.14
N CYS A 39 -5.20 -5.68 -1.42
CA CYS A 39 -4.04 -5.77 -2.30
C CYS A 39 -4.35 -5.11 -3.63
N ARG A 40 -3.53 -4.15 -4.02
CA ARG A 40 -3.42 -3.63 -5.38
C ARG A 40 -2.04 -4.04 -5.88
N MET A 41 -1.99 -5.04 -6.74
CA MET A 41 -0.76 -5.59 -7.27
C MET A 41 -0.90 -5.95 -8.73
N GLY A 42 0.03 -5.47 -9.55
CA GLY A 42 0.12 -5.82 -10.97
C GLY A 42 -0.87 -5.09 -11.87
N ALA A 43 -0.59 -5.17 -13.17
CA ALA A 43 -1.51 -4.81 -14.22
C ALA A 43 -2.23 -6.09 -14.65
N THR A 44 -3.46 -6.28 -14.20
CA THR A 44 -4.36 -7.21 -14.90
C THR A 44 -4.89 -6.47 -16.12
N ASP A 45 -4.38 -6.84 -17.29
CA ASP A 45 -4.84 -6.31 -18.56
C ASP A 45 -6.31 -6.65 -18.76
N ALA A 46 -7.17 -5.65 -18.60
CA ALA A 46 -8.59 -5.74 -18.93
C ALA A 46 -8.84 -5.35 -20.40
N ILE A 47 -7.99 -5.83 -21.33
CA ILE A 47 -8.09 -5.53 -22.77
C ILE A 47 -9.49 -5.87 -23.30
N LEU A 48 -10.12 -6.90 -22.73
CA LEU A 48 -11.45 -7.38 -23.12
C LEU A 48 -12.62 -6.57 -22.53
N GLU A 49 -12.40 -5.69 -21.53
CA GLU A 49 -13.47 -4.96 -20.83
C GLU A 49 -13.71 -3.53 -21.36
N GLY A 50 -12.92 -3.07 -22.34
CA GLY A 50 -13.05 -1.73 -22.93
C GLY A 50 -12.75 -0.59 -21.96
N ARG A 51 -12.08 -0.86 -20.83
CA ARG A 51 -11.65 0.13 -19.83
C ARG A 51 -10.13 0.27 -19.86
N SER A 52 -9.62 1.49 -19.63
CA SER A 52 -8.18 1.69 -19.51
C SER A 52 -7.66 1.02 -18.23
N THR A 53 -6.45 0.48 -18.29
CA THR A 53 -5.77 -0.11 -17.13
C THR A 53 -5.71 0.88 -15.97
N PHE A 54 -5.43 2.16 -16.25
CA PHE A 54 -5.41 3.21 -15.23
C PHE A 54 -6.78 3.41 -14.56
N LEU A 55 -7.90 3.40 -15.30
CA LEU A 55 -9.22 3.54 -14.70
C LEU A 55 -9.55 2.35 -13.79
N HIS A 56 -9.16 1.14 -14.18
CA HIS A 56 -9.33 -0.04 -13.34
C HIS A 56 -8.51 0.08 -12.04
N GLU A 57 -7.24 0.50 -12.14
CA GLU A 57 -6.37 0.76 -10.98
C GLU A 57 -6.98 1.79 -10.02
N MET A 58 -7.56 2.88 -10.55
CA MET A 58 -8.21 3.90 -9.72
C MET A 58 -9.47 3.39 -9.03
N HIS A 59 -10.25 2.54 -9.71
CA HIS A 59 -11.42 1.91 -9.09
C HIS A 59 -11.05 0.95 -7.97
N GLU A 60 -10.03 0.12 -8.16
CA GLU A 60 -9.52 -0.78 -7.12
C GLU A 60 -9.00 0.02 -5.92
N THR A 61 -8.18 1.04 -6.19
CA THR A 61 -7.66 1.95 -5.15
C THR A 61 -8.80 2.62 -4.37
N SER A 62 -9.81 3.14 -5.07
CA SER A 62 -10.98 3.76 -4.43
C SER A 62 -11.76 2.79 -3.56
N ARG A 63 -11.91 1.53 -3.99
CA ARG A 63 -12.56 0.48 -3.19
C ARG A 63 -11.79 0.19 -1.91
N ILE A 64 -10.46 0.10 -2.00
CA ILE A 64 -9.59 -0.14 -0.83
C ILE A 64 -9.70 1.03 0.16
N LEU A 65 -9.56 2.27 -0.30
CA LEU A 65 -9.60 3.45 0.58
C LEU A 65 -10.97 3.67 1.26
N ARG A 66 -12.05 3.12 0.70
CA ARG A 66 -13.40 3.19 1.25
C ARG A 66 -13.81 1.92 2.00
N ALA A 67 -12.91 0.96 2.17
CA ALA A 67 -13.23 -0.28 2.85
C ALA A 67 -13.59 -0.02 4.32
N PRO A 68 -14.61 -0.69 4.87
CA PRO A 68 -14.94 -0.58 6.28
C PRO A 68 -13.78 -1.08 7.13
N HIS A 69 -13.51 -0.41 8.25
CA HIS A 69 -12.45 -0.77 9.20
C HIS A 69 -11.03 -0.81 8.61
N LEU A 70 -10.70 0.09 7.67
CA LEU A 70 -9.37 0.16 7.04
C LEU A 70 -8.20 0.26 8.04
N SER A 71 -8.42 0.90 9.20
CA SER A 71 -7.43 1.02 10.27
C SER A 71 -7.00 -0.31 10.91
N SER A 72 -7.82 -1.37 10.78
CA SER A 72 -7.49 -2.73 11.24
C SER A 72 -7.20 -3.70 10.09
N ALA A 73 -7.07 -3.20 8.87
CA ALA A 73 -6.71 -3.98 7.69
C ALA A 73 -5.23 -3.81 7.34
N LEU A 74 -4.69 -4.81 6.62
CA LEU A 74 -3.40 -4.71 5.94
C LEU A 74 -3.61 -4.29 4.49
N VAL A 75 -3.01 -3.18 4.07
CA VAL A 75 -3.09 -2.67 2.69
C VAL A 75 -1.76 -2.85 1.97
N LEU A 76 -1.76 -3.53 0.84
CA LEU A 76 -0.60 -3.77 -0.02
C LEU A 76 -0.78 -3.00 -1.33
N MET A 77 0.05 -2.00 -1.60
CA MET A 77 -0.04 -1.15 -2.78
C MET A 77 1.26 -1.25 -3.59
N ASP A 78 1.20 -1.85 -4.78
CA ASP A 78 2.32 -1.90 -5.72
C ASP A 78 2.13 -0.86 -6.81
N GLU A 79 3.15 -0.05 -7.05
CA GLU A 79 3.35 0.60 -8.34
C GLU A 79 2.20 1.53 -8.80
N LEU A 80 1.44 2.11 -7.87
CA LEU A 80 0.27 2.96 -8.15
C LEU A 80 0.64 4.19 -8.98
N GLY A 81 -0.16 4.50 -10.00
CA GLY A 81 -0.01 5.72 -10.80
C GLY A 81 0.90 5.59 -12.03
N ARG A 82 1.33 4.38 -12.41
CA ARG A 82 2.19 4.19 -13.60
C ARG A 82 1.48 4.27 -14.94
N GLY A 83 0.17 4.06 -14.96
CA GLY A 83 -0.64 4.10 -16.18
C GLY A 83 -0.95 5.51 -16.71
N THR A 84 -0.32 6.57 -16.18
CA THR A 84 -0.59 7.97 -16.53
C THR A 84 0.70 8.80 -16.58
N SER A 85 0.58 10.12 -16.82
CA SER A 85 1.72 11.04 -16.83
C SER A 85 2.49 10.98 -15.51
N SER A 86 3.82 11.15 -15.56
CA SER A 86 4.66 11.02 -14.36
C SER A 86 4.25 11.95 -13.23
N PHE A 87 3.78 13.17 -13.55
CA PHE A 87 3.34 14.15 -12.56
C PHE A 87 1.94 13.85 -12.00
N ASP A 88 1.03 13.35 -12.83
CA ASP A 88 -0.31 12.99 -12.35
C ASP A 88 -0.26 11.70 -11.52
N GLY A 89 0.50 10.71 -11.98
CA GLY A 89 0.71 9.45 -11.28
C GLY A 89 1.36 9.67 -9.92
N ALA A 90 2.33 10.58 -9.90
CA ALA A 90 2.97 11.10 -8.71
C ALA A 90 1.99 11.67 -7.68
N ALA A 91 1.17 12.62 -8.13
CA ALA A 91 0.20 13.29 -7.28
C ALA A 91 -0.85 12.31 -6.73
N VAL A 92 -1.34 11.39 -7.55
CA VAL A 92 -2.29 10.35 -7.14
C VAL A 92 -1.68 9.42 -6.10
N ALA A 93 -0.45 8.95 -6.31
CA ALA A 93 0.24 8.09 -5.35
C ALA A 93 0.46 8.79 -4.00
N ALA A 94 0.91 10.06 -4.02
CA ALA A 94 1.12 10.85 -2.82
C ALA A 94 -0.20 11.12 -2.06
N ALA A 95 -1.27 11.47 -2.77
CA ALA A 95 -2.59 11.68 -2.18
C ALA A 95 -3.14 10.39 -1.55
N THR A 96 -3.00 9.26 -2.23
CA THR A 96 -3.41 7.93 -1.74
C THR A 96 -2.66 7.55 -0.46
N LEU A 97 -1.34 7.74 -0.45
CA LEU A 97 -0.50 7.46 0.70
C LEU A 97 -0.90 8.33 1.91
N ASN A 98 -1.12 9.63 1.69
CA ASN A 98 -1.58 10.55 2.73
C ASN A 98 -2.94 10.12 3.31
N ASP A 99 -3.85 9.63 2.47
CA ASP A 99 -5.15 9.15 2.92
C ASP A 99 -5.02 7.89 3.80
N LEU A 100 -4.20 6.92 3.40
CA LEU A 100 -3.88 5.73 4.21
C LEU A 100 -3.30 6.10 5.59
N ILE A 101 -2.39 7.07 5.63
CA ILE A 101 -1.80 7.58 6.88
C ILE A 101 -2.85 8.21 7.77
N LYS A 102 -3.71 9.08 7.21
CA LYS A 102 -4.79 9.74 7.97
C LYS A 102 -5.79 8.74 8.54
N GLN A 103 -6.08 7.68 7.79
CA GLN A 103 -6.96 6.59 8.24
C GLN A 103 -6.26 5.62 9.21
N GLN A 104 -4.98 5.83 9.53
CA GLN A 104 -4.16 4.96 10.38
C GLN A 104 -4.14 3.50 9.91
N ALA A 105 -4.18 3.29 8.60
CA ALA A 105 -4.10 1.96 8.01
C ALA A 105 -2.70 1.36 8.23
N THR A 106 -2.62 0.04 8.41
CA THR A 106 -1.34 -0.66 8.29
C THR A 106 -1.10 -0.98 6.83
N PHE A 107 -0.01 -0.46 6.23
CA PHE A 107 0.22 -0.62 4.79
C PHE A 107 1.67 -0.91 4.41
N LEU A 108 1.84 -1.53 3.24
CA LEU A 108 3.09 -1.53 2.48
C LEU A 108 2.84 -0.85 1.14
N PHE A 109 3.58 0.23 0.88
CA PHE A 109 3.43 1.04 -0.34
C PHE A 109 4.72 1.05 -1.14
N VAL A 110 4.73 0.34 -2.27
CA VAL A 110 5.88 0.19 -3.15
C VAL A 110 5.76 1.16 -4.32
N THR A 111 6.76 2.02 -4.51
CA THR A 111 6.75 3.02 -5.58
C THR A 111 8.13 3.22 -6.20
N HIS A 112 8.19 3.77 -7.41
CA HIS A 112 9.43 4.28 -8.01
C HIS A 112 9.50 5.82 -7.97
N PHE A 113 8.51 6.45 -7.35
CA PHE A 113 8.46 7.89 -7.16
C PHE A 113 9.29 8.32 -5.94
N ASN A 114 10.58 8.55 -6.16
CA ASN A 114 11.54 8.85 -5.07
C ASN A 114 11.19 10.10 -4.24
N TYR A 115 10.65 11.14 -4.87
CA TYR A 115 10.32 12.41 -4.18
C TYR A 115 9.18 12.24 -3.15
N ILE A 116 8.31 11.23 -3.33
CA ILE A 116 7.31 10.87 -2.30
C ILE A 116 8.06 10.39 -1.06
N CYS A 117 8.98 9.43 -1.22
CA CYS A 117 9.77 8.88 -0.12
C CYS A 117 10.59 9.95 0.61
N GLU A 118 11.24 10.85 -0.13
CA GLU A 118 12.11 11.88 0.44
C GLU A 118 11.36 12.82 1.40
N SER A 119 10.10 13.14 1.08
CA SER A 119 9.24 13.98 1.93
C SER A 119 8.98 13.38 3.31
N TYR A 120 8.90 12.04 3.40
CA TYR A 120 8.71 11.32 4.65
C TYR A 120 10.02 11.10 5.41
N VAL A 121 11.10 10.76 4.70
CA VAL A 121 12.43 10.55 5.31
C VAL A 121 12.97 11.83 5.96
N THR A 122 12.76 12.98 5.33
CA THR A 122 13.27 14.26 5.84
C THR A 122 12.40 14.87 6.95
N GLY A 123 11.28 14.24 7.31
CA GLY A 123 10.31 14.77 8.26
C GLY A 123 9.64 16.06 7.79
N ARG A 124 9.88 16.50 6.55
CA ARG A 124 9.20 17.63 5.90
C ARG A 124 7.87 17.12 5.36
N ASN A 125 6.96 16.80 6.27
CA ASN A 125 5.56 16.66 5.90
C ASN A 125 5.02 18.04 5.50
N HIS A 126 5.14 18.38 4.22
CA HIS A 126 4.43 19.52 3.62
C HIS A 126 2.89 19.34 3.67
N PHE A 127 2.40 18.19 4.14
CA PHE A 127 1.01 17.78 4.10
C PHE A 127 0.33 17.55 5.46
N THR A 128 0.99 17.76 6.61
CA THR A 128 0.37 17.55 7.95
C THR A 128 0.72 18.63 8.98
N ASN A 129 -0.29 19.37 9.44
CA ASN A 129 -0.29 20.07 10.75
C ASN A 129 -1.06 19.22 11.77
N SER A 130 -0.42 18.23 12.41
CA SER A 130 -0.79 17.63 13.72
C SER A 130 0.07 16.38 14.05
N PRO A 131 0.21 15.99 15.33
CA PRO A 131 1.49 15.48 15.85
C PRO A 131 1.62 13.95 15.95
N SER A 132 2.90 13.54 15.98
CA SER A 132 3.46 12.25 16.43
C SER A 132 3.32 11.02 15.52
N LEU A 133 4.26 10.92 14.57
CA LEU A 133 4.63 9.69 13.84
C LEU A 133 5.35 8.64 14.72
N SER A 134 5.11 8.56 16.03
CA SER A 134 5.86 7.65 16.91
C SER A 134 5.45 6.18 16.83
N SER A 135 4.38 5.84 16.09
CA SER A 135 3.84 4.47 16.02
C SER A 135 3.78 3.86 14.61
N ALA A 136 4.05 4.64 13.56
CA ALA A 136 4.18 4.06 12.22
C ALA A 136 5.56 3.43 12.12
N LYS A 137 5.67 2.12 12.40
CA LYS A 137 6.83 1.33 12.02
C LYS A 137 6.85 1.24 10.49
N GLU A 138 7.30 2.31 9.85
CA GLU A 138 7.48 2.40 8.41
C GLU A 138 8.55 1.39 7.98
N THR A 139 8.13 0.37 7.23
CA THR A 139 9.05 -0.38 6.37
C THR A 139 8.72 0.05 4.95
N MET A 140 9.32 1.15 4.50
CA MET A 140 9.39 1.47 3.07
C MET A 140 10.47 0.59 2.43
N VAL A 141 10.15 -0.09 1.33
CA VAL A 141 11.07 -0.94 0.55
C VAL A 141 11.02 -0.57 -0.92
#